data_AF-A0A963I6G6-F1
#
_entry.id   AF-A0A963I6G6-F1
#
_cell.length_a   1.000
_cell.length_b   1.000
_cell.length_c   1.000
_cell.angle_alpha   90.00
_cell.angle_beta   90.00
_cell.angle_gamma   90.00
#
_symmetry.space_group_name_H-M   'P 1'
#
loop_
_entity.id
_entity.type
_entity.pdbx_description
1 polymer ?
#
loop_
_entity_poly.entity_id
_entity_poly.type
_entity_poly.pdbx_seq_one_letter_code
_entity_poly.pdbx_strand_id
1 'polypeptide(L)'
;MVHQADRRRVVSHLMRLAQGDDVEIDIVLEMPHGTPLPVTLLSTPIIDASGSLRFSQHALLDMSRRREVERTLQQTAARLDHLAHHDALTGLANRYLMEDRLAQAVARCRRNGWLGALVFVDIDRFKLYNDTYGHATGDAILVEAATRLSLAVREQDTVCRYSGDEFLVILENITSQADVDTVLGKLREEF
;
A
#
# COMPACT_ATOMS: atom_id res chain seq x y z
N MET A 1 25.33 20.58 10.08
CA MET A 1 26.23 19.42 9.84
C MET A 1 25.56 18.50 8.83
N VAL A 2 26.29 17.73 8.01
CA VAL A 2 25.64 16.73 7.13
C VAL A 2 25.23 15.52 7.98
N HIS A 3 24.00 15.04 7.79
CA HIS A 3 23.48 13.87 8.48
C HIS A 3 24.36 12.65 8.25
N GLN A 4 24.54 11.81 9.28
CA GLN A 4 25.50 10.69 9.25
C GLN A 4 25.30 9.74 8.04
N ALA A 5 24.05 9.50 7.65
CA ALA A 5 23.68 8.64 6.53
C ALA A 5 24.20 9.15 5.17
N ASP A 6 24.39 10.47 5.02
CA ASP A 6 24.76 11.08 3.74
C ASP A 6 26.28 11.28 3.59
N ARG A 7 27.08 11.06 4.65
CA ARG A 7 28.53 11.32 4.66
C ARG A 7 29.26 10.64 3.51
N ARG A 8 28.98 9.37 3.22
CA ARG A 8 29.62 8.63 2.11
C ARG A 8 29.29 9.23 0.74
N ARG A 9 28.02 9.64 0.56
CA ARG A 9 27.54 10.22 -0.70
C ARG A 9 28.17 11.60 -0.91
N VAL A 10 28.35 12.39 0.15
CA VAL A 10 29.06 13.67 0.10
C VAL A 10 30.52 13.50 -0.30
N VAL A 11 31.23 12.47 0.18
CA VAL A 11 32.61 12.20 -0.28
C VAL A 11 32.63 11.92 -1.79
N SER A 12 31.71 11.10 -2.30
CA SER A 12 31.61 10.85 -3.75
C SER A 12 31.31 12.12 -4.55
N HIS A 13 30.47 12.99 -4.00
CA HIS A 13 30.14 14.30 -4.59
C HIS A 13 31.38 15.20 -4.70
N LEU A 14 32.17 15.29 -3.62
CA LEU A 14 33.41 16.08 -3.60
C LEU A 14 34.48 15.52 -4.56
N MET A 15 34.59 14.20 -4.69
CA MET A 15 35.56 13.58 -5.61
C MET A 15 35.25 13.89 -7.07
N ARG A 16 33.97 13.89 -7.45
CA ARG A 16 33.54 14.26 -8.80
C ARG A 16 33.73 15.75 -9.07
N LEU A 17 33.42 16.59 -8.08
CA LEU A 17 33.69 18.03 -8.16
C LEU A 17 35.20 18.33 -8.36
N ALA A 18 36.08 17.57 -7.69
CA ALA A 18 37.52 17.67 -7.87
C ALA A 18 38.02 17.24 -9.26
N GLN A 19 37.22 16.46 -10.00
CA GLN A 19 37.49 16.07 -11.38
C GLN A 19 36.99 17.12 -12.40
N GLY A 20 36.34 18.18 -11.94
CA GLY A 20 35.79 19.23 -12.80
C GLY A 20 34.33 19.01 -13.21
N ASP A 21 33.62 18.04 -12.60
CA ASP A 21 32.21 17.81 -12.88
C ASP A 21 31.29 18.79 -12.13
N ASP A 22 30.25 19.26 -12.82
CA ASP A 22 29.05 19.74 -12.16
C ASP A 22 28.33 18.57 -11.46
N VAL A 23 28.01 18.78 -10.19
CA VAL A 23 27.44 17.72 -9.34
C VAL A 23 26.26 18.22 -8.53
N GLU A 24 25.28 17.35 -8.39
CA GLU A 24 24.07 17.55 -7.61
C GLU A 24 23.89 16.39 -6.64
N ILE A 25 23.53 16.69 -5.40
CA ILE A 25 23.23 15.68 -4.39
C ILE A 25 22.12 16.13 -3.43
N ASP A 26 21.14 15.25 -3.23
CA ASP A 26 20.17 15.39 -2.15
C ASP A 26 20.73 14.88 -0.83
N ILE A 27 20.80 15.75 0.18
CA ILE A 27 21.29 15.44 1.53
C ILE A 27 20.35 16.00 2.59
N VAL A 28 20.50 15.52 3.82
CA VAL A 28 19.87 16.13 5.00
C VAL A 28 20.92 16.89 5.80
N LEU A 29 20.65 18.17 6.05
CA LEU A 29 21.44 18.99 6.95
C LEU A 29 20.84 18.92 8.36
N GLU A 30 21.66 18.58 9.33
CA GLU A 30 21.38 18.78 10.74
C GLU A 30 21.60 20.24 11.09
N MET A 31 20.51 20.95 11.34
CA MET A 31 20.54 22.36 11.71
C MET A 31 20.88 22.52 13.21
N PRO A 32 21.44 23.66 13.65
CA PRO A 32 21.83 23.87 15.05
C PRO A 32 20.69 23.67 16.07
N HIS A 33 19.46 23.98 15.67
CA HIS A 33 18.24 23.80 16.48
C HIS A 33 17.68 22.37 16.43
N GLY A 34 18.39 21.40 15.86
CA GLY A 34 18.02 19.97 15.83
C GLY A 34 17.09 19.56 14.69
N THR A 35 16.29 20.48 14.13
CA THR A 35 15.40 20.14 12.99
C THR A 35 16.21 19.78 11.73
N PRO A 36 16.00 18.60 11.14
CA PRO A 36 16.66 18.23 9.89
C PRO A 36 16.09 19.04 8.72
N LEU A 37 16.98 19.59 7.89
CA LEU A 37 16.65 20.32 6.68
C LEU A 37 17.07 19.51 5.45
N PRO A 38 16.13 18.89 4.71
CA PRO A 38 16.44 18.25 3.45
C PRO A 38 16.78 19.32 2.40
N VAL A 39 17.92 19.17 1.73
CA VAL A 39 18.39 20.10 0.71
C VAL A 39 18.96 19.38 -0.49
N THR A 40 18.84 20.00 -1.65
CA THR A 40 19.65 19.66 -2.83
C THR A 40 20.87 20.57 -2.85
N LEU A 41 22.05 19.98 -2.78
CA LEU A 41 23.33 20.67 -2.92
C LEU A 41 23.77 20.61 -4.38
N LEU A 42 23.67 21.74 -5.07
CA LEU A 42 24.26 21.97 -6.39
C LEU A 42 25.67 22.49 -6.22
N SER A 43 26.64 21.90 -6.89
CA SER A 43 28.03 22.33 -6.82
C SER A 43 28.68 22.36 -8.19
N THR A 44 29.30 23.50 -8.51
CA THR A 44 30.01 23.74 -9.77
C THR A 44 31.47 24.05 -9.46
N PRO A 45 32.42 23.35 -10.11
CA PRO A 45 33.84 23.59 -9.90
C PRO A 45 34.29 24.80 -10.71
N ILE A 46 35.19 25.59 -10.13
CA ILE A 46 35.84 26.70 -10.81
C ILE A 46 37.32 26.37 -10.92
N ILE A 47 37.69 25.96 -12.13
CA ILE A 47 39.03 25.50 -12.49
C ILE A 47 39.88 26.66 -13.01
N ASP A 48 41.19 26.58 -12.79
CA ASP A 48 42.13 27.53 -13.36
C ASP A 48 42.58 27.13 -14.77
N ALA A 49 43.45 27.96 -15.38
CA ALA A 49 43.99 27.71 -16.71
C ALA A 49 44.83 26.42 -16.82
N SER A 50 45.24 25.81 -15.70
CA SER A 50 45.96 24.53 -15.67
C SER A 50 45.01 23.31 -15.58
N GLY A 51 43.70 23.54 -15.46
CA GLY A 51 42.70 22.50 -15.24
C GLY A 51 42.59 22.05 -13.78
N SER A 52 43.25 22.76 -12.85
CA SER A 52 43.18 22.44 -11.41
C SER A 52 41.99 23.13 -10.76
N LEU A 53 41.30 22.45 -9.83
CA LEU A 53 40.22 23.04 -9.05
C LEU A 53 40.77 24.16 -8.16
N ARG A 54 40.31 25.40 -8.38
CA ARG A 54 40.68 26.56 -7.56
C ARG A 54 39.69 26.80 -6.44
N PHE A 55 38.39 26.74 -6.74
CA PHE A 55 37.30 26.87 -5.79
C PHE A 55 36.05 26.19 -6.32
N SER A 56 35.05 26.01 -5.48
CA SER A 56 33.74 25.50 -5.87
C SER A 56 32.64 26.45 -5.44
N GLN A 57 31.67 26.66 -6.32
CA GLN A 57 30.44 27.36 -6.02
C GLN A 57 29.40 26.35 -5.57
N HIS A 58 28.63 26.67 -4.53
CA HIS A 58 27.60 25.80 -3.97
C HIS A 58 26.28 26.55 -3.81
N ALA A 59 25.17 25.91 -4.18
CA ALA A 59 23.83 26.36 -3.85
C ALA A 59 23.09 25.26 -3.10
N LEU A 60 22.35 25.65 -2.06
CA LEU A 60 21.49 24.76 -1.29
C LEU A 60 20.04 25.12 -1.57
N LEU A 61 19.29 24.18 -2.14
CA LEU A 61 17.86 24.33 -2.38
C LEU A 61 17.10 23.60 -1.28
N ASP A 62 16.24 24.30 -0.55
CA ASP A 62 15.37 23.69 0.46
C ASP A 62 14.32 22.80 -0.22
N MET A 63 14.31 21.53 0.18
CA MET A 63 13.42 20.49 -0.35
C MET A 63 12.27 20.14 0.60
N SER A 64 12.15 20.84 1.73
CA SER A 64 11.15 20.54 2.78
C SER A 64 9.74 20.56 2.23
N ARG A 65 9.34 21.67 1.60
CA ARG A 65 8.00 21.85 1.02
C ARG A 65 7.70 20.84 -0.08
N ARG A 66 8.68 20.56 -0.96
CA ARG A 66 8.52 19.60 -2.06
C ARG A 66 8.30 18.18 -1.51
N ARG A 67 9.13 17.75 -0.56
CA ARG A 67 9.01 16.43 0.09
C ARG A 67 7.72 16.29 0.88
N GLU A 68 7.25 17.35 1.53
CA GLU A 68 5.97 17.34 2.23
C GLU A 68 4.79 17.16 1.26
N VAL A 69 4.74 17.97 0.20
CA VAL A 69 3.71 17.84 -0.85
C VAL A 69 3.73 16.44 -1.48
N GLU A 70 4.91 15.92 -1.81
CA GLU A 70 5.06 14.58 -2.38
C GLU A 70 4.54 13.48 -1.43
N ARG A 71 4.86 13.56 -0.14
CA ARG A 71 4.33 12.63 0.88
C ARG A 71 2.81 12.73 0.99
N THR A 72 2.26 13.94 1.04
CA THR A 72 0.80 14.14 1.10
C THR A 72 0.11 13.58 -0.14
N LEU A 73 0.70 13.78 -1.32
CA LEU A 73 0.18 13.21 -2.58
C LEU A 73 0.22 11.68 -2.55
N GLN A 74 1.33 11.09 -2.11
CA GLN A 74 1.45 9.63 -1.98
C GLN A 74 0.42 9.05 -1.01
N GLN A 75 0.24 9.67 0.16
CA GLN A 75 -0.76 9.25 1.15
C GLN A 75 -2.19 9.38 0.62
N THR A 76 -2.48 10.48 -0.08
CA THR A 76 -3.80 10.72 -0.67
C THR A 76 -4.08 9.72 -1.78
N ALA A 77 -3.10 9.47 -2.65
CA ALA A 77 -3.21 8.47 -3.72
C ALA A 77 -3.46 7.07 -3.15
N ALA A 78 -2.68 6.65 -2.14
CA ALA A 78 -2.88 5.36 -1.48
C ALA A 78 -4.27 5.24 -0.83
N ARG A 79 -4.76 6.32 -0.21
CA ARG A 79 -6.11 6.34 0.36
C ARG A 79 -7.20 6.27 -0.70
N LEU A 80 -7.03 6.99 -1.82
CA LEU A 80 -7.98 6.95 -2.94
C LEU A 80 -8.01 5.57 -3.59
N ASP A 81 -6.84 4.94 -3.77
CA ASP A 81 -6.74 3.58 -4.26
C ASP A 81 -7.46 2.59 -3.34
N HIS A 82 -7.24 2.70 -2.03
CA HIS A 82 -7.95 1.88 -1.05
C HIS A 82 -9.47 2.09 -1.13
N LEU A 83 -9.94 3.33 -1.20
CA LEU A 83 -11.38 3.63 -1.32
C LEU A 83 -11.98 3.16 -2.66
N ALA A 84 -11.20 3.10 -3.72
CA ALA A 84 -11.64 2.60 -5.02
C ALA A 84 -11.78 1.08 -5.04
N HIS A 85 -11.05 0.37 -4.17
CA HIS A 85 -10.94 -1.10 -4.20
C HIS A 85 -11.51 -1.81 -2.96
N HIS A 86 -11.85 -1.08 -1.91
CA HIS A 86 -12.36 -1.63 -0.66
C HIS A 86 -13.73 -1.07 -0.28
N ASP A 87 -14.52 -1.89 0.41
CA ASP A 87 -15.78 -1.47 1.01
C ASP A 87 -15.49 -0.57 2.22
N ALA A 88 -16.09 0.62 2.24
CA ALA A 88 -15.78 1.64 3.24
C ALA A 88 -16.22 1.26 4.67
N LEU A 89 -17.20 0.36 4.81
CA LEU A 89 -17.71 -0.07 6.11
C LEU A 89 -16.85 -1.21 6.68
N THR A 90 -16.60 -2.24 5.87
CA THR A 90 -15.98 -3.49 6.33
C THR A 90 -14.47 -3.56 6.08
N GLY A 91 -13.93 -2.71 5.20
CA GLY A 91 -12.53 -2.76 4.76
C GLY A 91 -12.19 -3.94 3.83
N LEU A 92 -13.15 -4.83 3.56
CA LEU A 92 -13.00 -5.94 2.63
C LEU A 92 -12.82 -5.46 1.19
N ALA A 93 -12.42 -6.36 0.31
CA ALA A 93 -12.48 -6.09 -1.12
C ALA A 93 -13.90 -5.67 -1.52
N ASN A 94 -14.03 -4.62 -2.32
CA ASN A 94 -15.30 -4.29 -2.94
C ASN A 94 -15.48 -5.12 -4.22
N ARG A 95 -16.63 -4.94 -4.87
CA ARG A 95 -16.95 -5.61 -6.12
C ARG A 95 -15.89 -5.46 -7.21
N TYR A 96 -15.29 -4.28 -7.37
CA TYR A 96 -14.30 -4.05 -8.42
C TYR A 96 -13.02 -4.86 -8.17
N LEU A 97 -12.49 -4.81 -6.94
CA LEU A 97 -11.32 -5.61 -6.57
C LEU A 97 -11.61 -7.12 -6.64
N MET A 98 -12.83 -7.52 -6.27
CA MET A 98 -13.27 -8.91 -6.37
C MET A 98 -13.28 -9.43 -7.81
N GLU A 99 -13.78 -8.65 -8.76
CA GLU A 99 -13.80 -9.02 -10.18
C GLU A 99 -12.37 -9.18 -10.74
N ASP A 100 -11.44 -8.28 -10.38
CA ASP A 100 -10.02 -8.41 -10.72
C ASP A 100 -9.40 -9.68 -10.09
N ARG A 101 -9.61 -9.89 -8.79
CA ARG A 101 -9.08 -11.06 -8.07
C ARG A 101 -9.61 -12.37 -8.63
N LEU A 102 -10.89 -12.41 -9.02
CA LEU A 102 -11.50 -13.59 -9.65
C LEU A 102 -10.86 -13.89 -11.00
N ALA A 103 -10.66 -12.87 -11.84
CA ALA A 103 -9.99 -13.05 -13.13
C ALA A 103 -8.56 -13.58 -12.95
N GLN A 104 -7.83 -13.08 -11.96
CA GLN A 104 -6.49 -13.54 -11.64
C GLN A 104 -6.49 -14.97 -11.08
N ALA A 105 -7.43 -15.31 -10.19
CA ALA A 105 -7.58 -16.63 -9.60
C ALA A 105 -7.86 -17.70 -10.68
N VAL A 106 -8.78 -17.41 -11.60
CA VAL A 106 -9.07 -18.29 -12.75
C VAL A 106 -7.82 -18.50 -13.60
N ALA A 107 -7.05 -17.44 -13.88
CA ALA A 107 -5.82 -17.55 -14.64
C ALA A 107 -4.75 -18.39 -13.90
N ARG A 108 -4.62 -18.24 -12.58
CA ARG A 108 -3.69 -19.04 -11.75
C ARG A 108 -4.09 -20.50 -11.71
N CYS A 109 -5.36 -20.80 -11.44
CA CYS A 109 -5.89 -22.17 -11.42
C CYS A 109 -5.63 -22.88 -12.75
N ARG A 110 -5.94 -22.22 -13.87
CA ARG A 110 -5.68 -22.77 -15.22
C ARG A 110 -4.21 -23.06 -15.49
N ARG A 111 -3.30 -22.17 -15.06
CA ARG A 111 -1.85 -22.37 -15.27
C ARG A 111 -1.28 -23.52 -14.44
N ASN A 112 -1.76 -23.68 -13.21
CA ASN A 112 -1.22 -24.65 -12.26
C ASN A 112 -1.96 -25.98 -12.26
N GLY A 113 -3.08 -26.09 -12.96
CA GLY A 113 -3.96 -27.27 -12.91
C GLY A 113 -4.69 -27.42 -11.57
N TRP A 114 -4.86 -26.33 -10.83
CA TRP A 114 -5.62 -26.31 -9.58
C TRP A 114 -7.09 -26.01 -9.82
N LEU A 115 -7.91 -26.40 -8.86
CA LEU A 115 -9.28 -25.95 -8.77
C LEU A 115 -9.33 -24.62 -8.00
N GLY A 116 -10.39 -23.86 -8.25
CA GLY A 116 -10.80 -22.72 -7.45
C GLY A 116 -12.29 -22.82 -7.15
N ALA A 117 -12.75 -22.15 -6.10
CA ALA A 117 -14.16 -22.09 -5.75
C ALA A 117 -14.57 -20.65 -5.47
N LEU A 118 -15.83 -20.35 -5.77
CA LEU A 118 -16.50 -19.11 -5.41
C LEU A 118 -17.65 -19.45 -4.47
N VAL A 119 -17.63 -18.89 -3.27
CA VAL A 119 -18.67 -19.10 -2.26
C VAL A 119 -19.48 -17.82 -2.13
N PHE A 120 -20.81 -17.97 -2.14
CA PHE A 120 -21.76 -16.89 -1.89
C PHE A 120 -22.27 -17.02 -0.45
N VAL A 121 -22.25 -15.91 0.29
CA VAL A 121 -22.72 -15.85 1.68
C VAL A 121 -23.68 -14.68 1.80
N ASP A 122 -24.87 -14.93 2.34
CA ASP A 122 -25.91 -13.92 2.58
C ASP A 122 -26.26 -13.90 4.07
N ILE A 123 -26.52 -12.72 4.63
CA ILE A 123 -26.97 -12.60 6.02
C ILE A 123 -28.48 -12.70 6.09
N ASP A 124 -28.97 -13.84 6.58
CA ASP A 124 -30.40 -14.12 6.71
C ASP A 124 -31.17 -12.99 7.40
N ARG A 125 -32.20 -12.48 6.71
CA ARG A 125 -33.14 -11.48 7.23
C ARG A 125 -32.48 -10.16 7.65
N PHE A 126 -31.32 -9.80 7.11
CA PHE A 126 -30.62 -8.56 7.45
C PHE A 126 -31.51 -7.32 7.34
N LYS A 127 -32.31 -7.20 6.27
CA LYS A 127 -33.26 -6.09 6.09
C LYS A 127 -34.26 -5.97 7.24
N LEU A 128 -34.89 -7.08 7.64
CA LEU A 128 -35.85 -7.09 8.74
C LEU A 128 -35.19 -6.67 10.06
N TYR A 129 -33.95 -7.10 10.28
CA TYR A 129 -33.18 -6.71 11.45
C TYR A 129 -32.88 -5.20 11.43
N ASN A 130 -32.43 -4.66 10.31
CA ASN A 130 -32.22 -3.21 10.12
C ASN A 130 -33.49 -2.40 10.35
N ASP A 131 -34.62 -2.86 9.84
CA ASP A 131 -35.92 -2.19 10.01
C ASP A 131 -36.35 -2.16 11.49
N THR A 132 -35.91 -3.14 12.29
CA THR A 132 -36.25 -3.27 13.72
C THR A 132 -35.26 -2.54 14.64
N TYR A 133 -33.96 -2.63 14.36
CA TYR A 133 -32.88 -2.19 15.26
C TYR A 133 -32.04 -1.02 14.70
N GLY A 134 -32.37 -0.54 13.50
CA GLY A 134 -31.71 0.57 12.83
C GLY A 134 -30.40 0.19 12.13
N HIS A 135 -30.01 1.02 11.16
CA HIS A 135 -28.84 0.78 10.30
C HIS A 135 -27.52 0.67 11.05
N ALA A 136 -27.30 1.43 12.13
CA ALA A 136 -26.07 1.35 12.91
C ALA A 136 -25.82 -0.05 13.49
N THR A 137 -26.90 -0.74 13.86
CA THR A 137 -26.81 -2.12 14.38
C THR A 137 -26.54 -3.10 13.24
N GLY A 138 -27.15 -2.93 12.08
CA GLY A 138 -26.82 -3.73 10.90
C GLY A 138 -25.39 -3.52 10.42
N ASP A 139 -24.88 -2.28 10.47
CA ASP A 139 -23.50 -1.97 10.14
C ASP A 139 -22.53 -2.75 11.05
N ALA A 140 -22.82 -2.82 12.35
CA ALA A 140 -22.04 -3.63 13.29
C ALA A 140 -22.08 -5.14 12.94
N ILE A 141 -23.23 -5.66 12.51
CA ILE A 141 -23.36 -7.05 12.06
C ILE A 141 -22.51 -7.30 10.81
N LEU A 142 -22.51 -6.38 9.85
CA LEU A 142 -21.70 -6.50 8.63
C LEU A 142 -20.20 -6.48 8.92
N VAL A 143 -19.77 -5.62 9.85
CA VAL A 143 -18.36 -5.56 10.29
C VAL A 143 -17.95 -6.84 11.01
N GLU A 144 -18.82 -7.37 11.88
CA GLU A 144 -18.57 -8.64 12.57
C GLU A 144 -18.51 -9.80 11.57
N ALA A 145 -19.46 -9.88 10.64
CA ALA A 145 -19.49 -10.90 9.60
C ALA A 145 -18.23 -10.86 8.74
N ALA A 146 -17.79 -9.66 8.32
CA ALA A 146 -16.54 -9.47 7.59
C ALA A 146 -15.32 -9.98 8.36
N THR A 147 -15.27 -9.73 9.66
CA THR A 147 -14.18 -10.19 10.54
C THR A 147 -14.14 -11.71 10.61
N ARG A 148 -15.30 -12.34 10.86
CA ARG A 148 -15.42 -13.80 10.96
C ARG A 148 -15.11 -14.51 9.66
N LEU A 149 -15.63 -14.01 8.54
CA LEU A 149 -15.32 -14.52 7.20
C LEU A 149 -13.82 -14.47 6.92
N SER A 150 -13.15 -13.38 7.29
CA SER A 150 -11.71 -13.21 7.09
C SER A 150 -10.87 -14.16 7.94
N LEU A 151 -11.33 -14.50 9.15
CA LEU A 151 -10.66 -15.46 10.04
C LEU A 151 -10.85 -16.92 9.60
N ALA A 152 -11.97 -17.23 8.94
CA ALA A 152 -12.28 -18.58 8.47
C ALA A 152 -11.43 -19.01 7.26
N VAL A 153 -10.91 -18.05 6.49
CA VAL A 153 -10.19 -18.29 5.22
C VAL A 153 -8.68 -18.09 5.36
N ARG A 154 -7.90 -18.48 4.35
CA ARG A 154 -6.44 -18.30 4.32
C ARG A 154 -6.11 -16.91 3.79
N GLU A 155 -4.91 -16.41 4.07
CA GLU A 155 -4.44 -15.09 3.60
C GLU A 155 -4.48 -14.92 2.07
N GLN A 156 -4.29 -16.02 1.33
CA GLN A 156 -4.34 -16.02 -0.14
C GLN A 156 -5.78 -16.00 -0.70
N ASP A 157 -6.77 -16.34 0.12
CA ASP A 157 -8.18 -16.33 -0.27
C ASP A 157 -8.71 -14.88 -0.19
N THR A 158 -9.72 -14.56 -1.00
CA THR A 158 -10.26 -13.20 -1.05
C THR A 158 -11.67 -13.19 -0.47
N VAL A 159 -11.91 -12.35 0.54
CA VAL A 159 -13.26 -12.04 1.04
C VAL A 159 -13.68 -10.67 0.53
N CYS A 160 -14.87 -10.60 -0.03
CA CYS A 160 -15.47 -9.40 -0.59
C CYS A 160 -16.85 -9.17 0.02
N ARG A 161 -17.17 -7.90 0.30
CA ARG A 161 -18.56 -7.48 0.46
C ARG A 161 -19.06 -7.01 -0.91
N TYR A 162 -19.96 -7.78 -1.52
CA TYR A 162 -20.34 -7.59 -2.92
C TYR A 162 -21.46 -6.55 -3.07
N SER A 163 -22.49 -6.64 -2.22
CA SER A 163 -23.60 -5.68 -2.12
C SER A 163 -24.28 -5.84 -0.78
N GLY A 164 -24.82 -4.76 -0.17
CA GLY A 164 -25.72 -4.89 1.00
C GLY A 164 -25.21 -5.82 2.10
N ASP A 165 -25.88 -6.96 2.25
CA ASP A 165 -25.64 -8.11 3.13
C ASP A 165 -24.94 -9.31 2.49
N GLU A 166 -24.61 -9.21 1.20
CA GLU A 166 -24.00 -10.26 0.40
C GLU A 166 -22.47 -10.18 0.43
N PHE A 167 -21.86 -11.32 0.73
CA PHE A 167 -20.42 -11.53 0.72
C PHE A 167 -20.04 -12.61 -0.29
N LEU A 168 -18.88 -12.45 -0.89
CA LEU A 168 -18.26 -13.44 -1.77
C LEU A 168 -16.90 -13.86 -1.21
N VAL A 169 -16.58 -15.15 -1.36
CA VAL A 169 -15.26 -15.68 -1.03
C VAL A 169 -14.66 -16.39 -2.23
N ILE A 170 -13.48 -15.97 -2.66
CA ILE A 170 -12.66 -16.69 -3.65
C ILE A 170 -11.71 -17.59 -2.88
N LEU A 171 -11.84 -18.89 -3.11
CA LEU A 171 -10.92 -19.90 -2.60
C LEU A 171 -9.99 -20.33 -3.73
N GLU A 172 -8.69 -20.20 -3.50
CA GLU A 172 -7.65 -20.56 -4.47
C GLU A 172 -6.87 -21.80 -4.01
N ASN A 173 -6.17 -22.43 -4.95
CA ASN A 173 -5.27 -23.56 -4.71
C ASN A 173 -6.00 -24.77 -4.08
N ILE A 174 -7.22 -25.04 -4.54
CA ILE A 174 -8.00 -26.20 -4.13
C ILE A 174 -7.48 -27.43 -4.88
N THR A 175 -7.18 -28.48 -4.12
CA THR A 175 -6.68 -29.75 -4.65
C THR A 175 -7.72 -30.85 -4.57
N SER A 176 -8.72 -30.70 -3.69
CA SER A 176 -9.81 -31.66 -3.51
C SER A 176 -11.08 -31.00 -2.96
N GLN A 177 -12.22 -31.68 -3.10
CA GLN A 177 -13.49 -31.23 -2.50
C GLN A 177 -13.37 -31.02 -0.97
N ALA A 178 -12.55 -31.81 -0.29
CA ALA A 178 -12.36 -31.71 1.15
C ALA A 178 -11.74 -30.36 1.59
N ASP A 179 -10.98 -29.70 0.72
CA ASP A 179 -10.45 -28.35 1.00
C ASP A 179 -11.58 -27.34 1.10
N VAL A 180 -12.57 -27.43 0.20
CA VAL A 180 -13.76 -26.58 0.20
C VAL A 180 -14.61 -26.89 1.43
N ASP A 181 -14.86 -28.17 1.71
CA ASP A 181 -15.68 -28.59 2.84
C ASP A 181 -15.07 -28.14 4.19
N THR A 182 -13.74 -28.09 4.30
CA THR A 182 -13.04 -27.58 5.48
C THR A 182 -13.33 -26.09 5.69
N VAL A 183 -13.26 -25.29 4.62
CA VAL A 183 -13.54 -23.85 4.71
C VAL A 183 -15.03 -23.62 5.02
N LEU A 184 -15.93 -24.34 4.33
CA LEU A 184 -17.36 -24.26 4.61
C LEU A 184 -17.70 -24.70 6.04
N GLY A 185 -16.99 -25.69 6.58
CA GLY A 185 -17.11 -26.12 7.97
C GLY A 185 -16.78 -24.99 8.94
N LYS A 186 -15.63 -24.33 8.76
CA LYS A 186 -15.24 -23.17 9.57
C LYS A 186 -16.24 -22.03 9.46
N LEU A 187 -16.70 -21.73 8.24
CA LEU A 187 -17.72 -20.71 8.01
C LEU A 187 -19.03 -21.01 8.73
N ARG A 188 -19.39 -22.28 8.95
CA ARG A 188 -20.57 -22.67 9.73
C ARG A 188 -20.34 -22.68 11.24
N GLU A 189 -19.09 -22.75 11.70
CA GLU A 189 -18.76 -22.68 13.14
C GLU A 189 -18.67 -21.22 13.62
N GLU A 190 -18.28 -20.32 12.73
CA GLU A 190 -18.15 -18.89 13.02
C GLU A 190 -19.51 -18.15 13.03
N PHE A 191 -20.60 -18.74 12.55
CA PHE A 191 -21.94 -18.11 12.47
C PHE A 191 -23.03 -19.01 13.06
#